data_AF-A0A838A8G2-F1
#
_entry.id   AF-A0A838A8G2-F1
#
_cell.length_a   1.000
_cell.length_b   1.000
_cell.length_c   1.000
_cell.angle_alpha   90.00
_cell.angle_beta   90.00
_cell.angle_gamma   90.00
#
_symmetry.space_group_name_H-M   'P 1'
#
loop_
_entity.id
_entity.type
_entity.pdbx_description
1 polymer ?
#
loop_
_entity_poly.entity_id
_entity_poly.type
_entity_poly.pdbx_seq_one_letter_code
_entity_poly.pdbx_strand_id
1 'polypeptide(L)' 'MSWWHRLDGRIIVDDGDNVYVIHPDDPDHPDNIGDVESTLEHDAWR' A
#
# COMPACT_ATOMS: atom_id res chain seq x y z
N MET A 1 -11.94 14.72 0.43
CA MET A 1 -10.88 15.75 0.38
C MET A 1 -9.58 15.00 0.61
N SER A 2 -8.69 14.97 -0.38
CA SER A 2 -7.48 14.15 -0.29
C SER A 2 -6.35 14.88 0.44
N TRP A 3 -5.58 14.15 1.26
CA TRP A 3 -4.43 14.68 1.98
C TRP A 3 -3.33 13.62 2.10
N TRP A 4 -2.11 14.05 2.38
CA TRP A 4 -1.00 13.14 2.66
C TRP A 4 -0.12 13.68 3.77
N HIS A 5 0.55 12.78 4.49
CA HIS A 5 1.43 13.13 5.59
C HIS A 5 2.62 12.17 5.68
N ARG A 6 3.78 12.66 6.13
CA ARG A 6 4.98 11.82 6.34
C ARG A 6 5.26 11.69 7.83
N LEU A 7 5.30 10.46 8.34
CA LEU A 7 5.52 10.11 9.75
C LEU A 7 6.46 8.92 9.86
N ASP A 8 7.55 9.06 10.62
CA ASP A 8 8.50 7.97 10.92
C ASP A 8 8.90 7.12 9.70
N GLY A 9 9.35 7.79 8.63
CA GLY A 9 9.77 7.10 7.39
C GLY A 9 8.63 6.62 6.48
N ARG A 10 7.37 6.69 6.93
CA ARG A 10 6.19 6.26 6.19
C ARG A 10 5.44 7.45 5.60
N ILE A 11 4.73 7.21 4.51
CA ILE A 11 3.82 8.17 3.87
C ILE A 11 2.40 7.62 4.02
N ILE A 12 1.53 8.42 4.64
CA ILE A 12 0.11 8.12 4.80
C ILE A 12 -0.63 8.98 3.77
N VAL A 13 -1.45 8.35 2.95
CA VAL A 13 -2.25 9.02 1.90
C VAL A 13 -3.71 8.71 2.14
N ASP A 14 -4.55 9.74 2.20
CA ASP A 14 -6.00 9.63 2.24
C ASP A 14 -6.54 10.22 0.94
N ASP A 15 -7.25 9.41 0.15
CA ASP A 15 -7.85 9.87 -1.11
C ASP A 15 -9.29 10.39 -0.93
N GLY A 16 -9.90 10.14 0.23
CA GLY A 16 -11.28 10.46 0.59
C GLY A 16 -12.19 9.25 0.73
N ASP A 17 -11.81 8.10 0.16
CA ASP A 17 -12.53 6.83 0.24
C ASP A 17 -11.68 5.75 0.95
N ASN A 18 -10.36 5.83 0.79
CA ASN A 18 -9.38 4.91 1.35
C ASN A 18 -8.22 5.65 2.01
N VAL A 19 -7.58 4.95 2.94
CA VAL A 19 -6.31 5.37 3.55
C VAL A 19 -5.25 4.34 3.21
N TYR A 20 -4.14 4.82 2.65
CA TYR A 20 -3.00 4.04 2.20
C TYR A 20 -1.77 4.38 3.04
N VAL A 21 -0.92 3.38 3.28
CA VAL A 21 0.37 3.56 3.92
C VAL A 21 1.45 3.07 2.96
N ILE A 22 2.49 3.89 2.78
CA ILE A 22 3.61 3.60 1.89
C ILE A 22 4.89 3.69 2.73
N HIS A 23 5.72 2.66 2.64
CA HIS A 23 7.00 2.50 3.29
C HIS A 23 8.10 2.67 2.23
N PRO A 24 8.53 3.91 1.90
CA PRO A 24 9.55 4.16 0.86
C PRO A 24 10.92 3.55 1.20
N ASP A 25 11.20 3.32 2.48
CA ASP A 25 12.46 2.72 2.94
C ASP A 25 12.43 1.18 2.90
N ASP A 26 11.24 0.58 2.80
CA ASP A 26 11.02 -0.86 2.69
C ASP A 26 9.91 -1.11 1.63
N PRO A 27 10.26 -1.04 0.33
CA PRO A 27 9.29 -1.11 -0.76
C PRO A 27 8.54 -2.45 -0.81
N ASP A 28 9.14 -3.53 -0.31
CA ASP A 28 8.56 -4.88 -0.24
C ASP A 28 7.73 -5.12 1.04
N HIS A 29 7.52 -4.08 1.86
CA HIS A 29 6.72 -4.18 3.08
C HIS A 29 5.30 -4.67 2.74
N PRO A 30 4.74 -5.66 3.46
CA PRO A 30 3.45 -6.28 3.12
C PRO A 30 2.26 -5.31 3.13
N ASP A 31 2.40 -4.17 3.82
CA ASP A 31 1.38 -3.11 3.87
C ASP A 31 1.47 -2.11 2.71
N ASN A 32 2.54 -2.14 1.91
CA ASN A 32 2.66 -1.30 0.71
C ASN A 32 1.69 -1.79 -0.35
N ILE A 33 0.93 -0.85 -0.90
CA ILE A 33 0.00 -1.11 -1.99
C ILE A 33 0.82 -1.17 -3.27
N GLY A 34 1.45 -2.33 -3.48
CA GLY A 34 2.44 -2.53 -4.52
C GLY A 34 2.83 -3.99 -4.80
N ASP A 35 2.25 -4.99 -4.12
CA ASP A 35 2.49 -6.39 -4.49
C ASP A 35 1.29 -7.32 -4.22
N VAL A 36 0.08 -6.85 -4.56
CA VAL A 36 -1.11 -7.72 -4.68
C VAL A 36 -1.28 -8.21 -6.13
N GLU A 37 -0.19 -8.28 -6.91
CA GLU A 37 -0.19 -9.08 -8.14
C GLU A 37 0.12 -10.57 -7.84
N SER A 38 0.59 -10.91 -6.63
CA SER A 38 0.89 -12.31 -6.27
C SER A 38 -0.25 -13.07 -5.58
N THR A 39 -1.23 -12.38 -4.96
CA THR A 39 -2.23 -13.08 -4.12
C THR A 39 -3.54 -13.44 -4.84
N LEU A 40 -3.78 -12.94 -6.06
CA LEU A 40 -4.96 -13.29 -6.87
C LEU A 40 -4.66 -14.28 -8.02
N GLU A 41 -3.40 -14.43 -8.44
CA GLU A 41 -3.05 -15.37 -9.52
C GLU A 41 -2.79 -16.81 -9.05
N HIS A 42 -2.61 -17.06 -7.74
CA HIS A 42 -2.31 -18.41 -7.24
C HIS A 42 -3.57 -19.26 -6.98
N ASP A 43 -4.75 -18.67 -6.81
CA ASP A 43 -6.03 -19.38 -6.58
C ASP A 43 -6.86 -19.61 -7.88
N ALA A 44 -6.43 -19.03 -9.01
CA ALA A 44 -7.12 -19.16 -10.30
C ALA A 44 -6.66 -20.38 -11.15
N TRP A 45 -5.72 -21.19 -10.64
CA TRP A 45 -5.24 -22.42 -11.30
C TRP A 45 -5.65 -23.69 -10.56
N ARG A 46 -6.94 -23.80 -10.23
CA ARG A 46 -7.58 -25.08 -9.90
C ARG A 46 -8.87 -25.29 -10.68
#